data_AF-A0A1H8PL90-F1
#
_entry.id   AF-A0A1H8PL90-F1
#
_cell.length_a   1.000
_cell.length_b   1.000
_cell.length_c   1.000
_cell.angle_alpha   90.00
_cell.angle_beta   90.00
_cell.angle_gamma   90.00
#
_symmetry.space_group_name_H-M   'P 1'
#
loop_
_entity.id
_entity.type
_entity.pdbx_description
1 polymer ?
#
loop_
_entity_poly.entity_id
_entity_poly.type
_entity_poly.pdbx_seq_one_letter_code
_entity_poly.pdbx_strand_id
1 'polypeptide(L)' 'MTKVFIAAIEDGEGCGMIEVSVHATLEGATQALRKMAEREMGYDEEDLAELDADEIQELVEDDHGHTAKVEEHEVLA' A
#
# COMPACT_ATOMS: atom_id res chain seq x y z
N MET A 1 -10.49 -5.76 -21.43
CA MET A 1 -9.90 -4.65 -20.68
C MET A 1 -9.04 -5.27 -19.60
N THR A 2 -7.79 -4.84 -19.49
CA THR A 2 -6.86 -5.36 -18.48
C THR A 2 -6.96 -4.46 -17.26
N LYS A 3 -7.07 -5.04 -16.07
CA LYS A 3 -7.06 -4.28 -14.82
C LYS A 3 -5.65 -4.25 -14.25
N VAL A 4 -5.30 -3.13 -13.63
CA VAL A 4 -4.11 -3.01 -12.80
C VAL A 4 -4.49 -2.43 -11.44
N PHE A 5 -3.70 -2.77 -10.43
CA PHE A 5 -3.87 -2.35 -9.06
C PHE A 5 -2.61 -1.59 -8.66
N ILE A 6 -2.76 -0.36 -8.21
CA ILE A 6 -1.68 0.53 -7.81
C ILE A 6 -1.66 0.57 -6.29
N ALA A 7 -0.62 0.01 -5.67
CA ALA A 7 -0.35 0.16 -4.24
C ALA A 7 0.55 1.38 -4.03
N ALA A 8 0.23 2.22 -3.06
CA ALA A 8 1.03 3.39 -2.73
C ALA A 8 1.12 3.61 -1.21
N ILE A 9 2.27 4.09 -0.74
CA ILE A 9 2.44 4.61 0.63
C ILE A 9 3.13 5.97 0.57
N GLU A 10 2.69 6.93 1.39
CA GLU A 10 3.29 8.24 1.57
C GLU A 10 3.82 8.38 2.99
N ASP A 11 5.10 8.77 3.10
CA ASP A 11 5.71 9.20 4.36
C ASP A 11 5.60 10.73 4.50
N GLY A 12 4.70 11.19 5.37
CA GLY A 12 4.51 12.61 5.65
C GLY A 12 5.47 13.21 6.67
N GLU A 13 6.37 12.42 7.27
CA GLU A 13 7.41 12.96 8.15
C GLU A 13 8.66 13.38 7.34
N GLY A 14 8.65 14.64 6.89
CA GLY A 14 9.90 15.37 6.65
C GLY A 14 10.40 15.49 5.21
N CYS A 15 9.79 14.84 4.20
CA CYS A 15 10.07 15.14 2.78
C CYS A 15 9.01 14.75 1.73
N GLY A 16 7.93 14.02 2.09
CA GLY A 16 6.84 13.66 1.14
C GLY A 16 7.23 12.58 0.13
N MET A 17 7.90 11.52 0.59
CA MET A 17 8.25 10.37 -0.25
C MET A 17 7.02 9.53 -0.52
N ILE A 18 6.76 9.21 -1.78
CA ILE A 18 5.69 8.30 -2.20
C ILE A 18 6.34 7.10 -2.86
N GLU A 19 6.13 5.91 -2.29
CA GLU A 19 6.44 4.65 -2.96
C GLU A 19 5.20 4.12 -3.65
N VAL A 20 5.36 3.61 -4.88
CA VAL A 20 4.27 3.09 -5.69
C VAL A 20 4.67 1.79 -6.35
N SER A 21 3.76 0.81 -6.39
CA SER A 21 3.92 -0.43 -7.13
C SER A 21 2.65 -0.78 -7.92
N VAL A 22 2.82 -1.34 -9.13
CA VAL A 22 1.71 -1.66 -10.05
C VAL A 22 1.63 -3.17 -10.28
N HIS A 23 0.45 -3.74 -10.08
CA HIS A 23 0.22 -5.18 -10.11
C HIS A 23 -0.98 -5.56 -10.98
N ALA A 24 -0.99 -6.78 -11.51
CA ALA A 24 -2.11 -7.31 -12.27
C ALA A 24 -3.27 -7.83 -11.38
N THR A 25 -3.04 -8.00 -10.08
CA THR A 25 -4.01 -8.54 -9.12
C THR A 25 -4.05 -7.70 -7.84
N LEU A 26 -5.23 -7.63 -7.21
CA LEU A 26 -5.42 -7.01 -5.90
C LEU A 26 -4.48 -7.64 -4.87
N GLU A 27 -4.43 -8.97 -4.81
CA GLU A 27 -3.54 -9.70 -3.89
C GLU A 27 -2.07 -9.31 -4.05
N GLY A 28 -1.59 -9.15 -5.29
CA GLY A 28 -0.22 -8.71 -5.55
C GLY A 28 0.04 -7.29 -5.07
N ALA A 29 -0.93 -6.38 -5.26
CA ALA A 29 -0.86 -5.02 -4.75
C ALA A 29 -0.93 -4.96 -3.22
N THR A 30 -1.81 -5.73 -2.59
CA THR A 30 -1.90 -5.84 -1.12
C THR A 30 -0.59 -6.37 -0.53
N GLN A 31 0.01 -7.40 -1.11
CA GLN A 31 1.32 -7.91 -0.66
C GLN A 31 2.42 -6.85 -0.80
N ALA A 32 2.40 -6.06 -1.87
CA ALA A 32 3.34 -4.95 -2.02
C ALA A 32 3.11 -3.88 -0.95
N LEU A 33 1.85 -3.53 -0.66
CA LEU A 33 1.51 -2.57 0.39
C LEU A 33 2.02 -3.01 1.75
N ARG A 34 1.87 -4.30 2.11
CA ARG A 34 2.43 -4.87 3.35
C ARG A 34 3.94 -4.67 3.42
N LYS A 35 4.66 -4.99 2.36
CA LYS A 35 6.13 -4.82 2.32
C LYS A 35 6.56 -3.36 2.39
N MET A 36 5.79 -2.46 1.80
CA MET A 36 6.05 -1.02 1.89
C MET A 36 5.83 -0.53 3.32
N ALA A 37 4.73 -0.93 3.96
CA ALA A 37 4.43 -0.62 5.36
C ALA A 37 5.49 -1.19 6.32
N GLU A 38 5.90 -2.45 6.15
CA GLU A 38 7.00 -3.08 6.91
C GLU A 38 8.30 -2.25 6.80
N ARG A 39 8.68 -1.87 5.58
CA ARG A 39 9.98 -1.24 5.30
C ARG A 39 10.03 0.24 5.69
N GLU A 40 8.98 0.99 5.36
CA GLU A 40 8.95 2.44 5.52
C GLU A 40 8.44 2.84 6.91
N MET A 41 7.48 2.10 7.49
CA MET A 41 6.88 2.41 8.79
C MET A 41 7.36 1.51 9.93
N GLY A 42 8.05 0.41 9.61
CA GLY A 42 8.63 -0.49 10.61
C GLY A 42 7.63 -1.43 11.30
N TYR A 43 6.46 -1.68 10.69
CA TYR A 43 5.53 -2.70 11.17
C TYR A 43 6.12 -4.11 11.05
N ASP A 44 5.73 -5.01 11.96
CA ASP A 44 6.13 -6.40 11.90
C ASP A 44 5.36 -7.16 10.80
N GLU A 45 6.04 -8.05 10.08
CA GLU A 45 5.42 -8.86 9.00
C GLU A 45 4.22 -9.68 9.53
N GLU A 46 4.32 -10.19 10.75
CA GLU A 46 3.27 -11.00 11.39
C GLU A 46 1.99 -10.20 11.63
N ASP A 47 2.10 -8.91 11.97
CA ASP A 47 0.96 -8.03 12.21
C ASP A 47 0.25 -7.64 10.89
N LEU A 48 0.98 -7.61 9.78
CA LEU A 48 0.46 -7.25 8.46
C LEU A 48 -0.04 -8.46 7.64
N ALA A 49 0.38 -9.69 7.99
CA ALA A 49 0.19 -10.87 7.15
C ALA A 49 -1.29 -11.19 6.84
N GLU A 50 -2.17 -10.92 7.81
CA GLU A 50 -3.61 -11.20 7.70
C GLU A 50 -4.42 -9.98 7.22
N LEU A 51 -3.85 -8.77 7.23
CA LEU A 51 -4.56 -7.54 6.91
C LEU A 51 -4.78 -7.35 5.41
N ASP A 52 -6.00 -7.05 5.00
CA ASP A 52 -6.28 -6.64 3.63
C ASP A 52 -5.84 -5.18 3.34
N ALA A 53 -6.05 -4.71 2.12
CA ALA A 53 -5.58 -3.38 1.72
C ALA A 53 -6.27 -2.24 2.49
N ASP A 54 -7.53 -2.41 2.86
CA ASP A 54 -8.31 -1.40 3.57
C ASP A 54 -7.88 -1.38 5.05
N GLU A 55 -7.66 -2.55 5.64
CA GLU A 55 -7.14 -2.67 7.02
C GLU A 55 -5.72 -2.10 7.16
N ILE A 56 -4.84 -2.32 6.17
CA ILE A 56 -3.51 -1.69 6.15
C ILE A 56 -3.62 -0.17 6.01
N GLN A 57 -4.56 0.31 5.19
CA GLN A 57 -4.81 1.74 5.05
C GLN A 57 -5.23 2.36 6.39
N GLU A 58 -6.21 1.78 7.07
CA GLU A 58 -6.65 2.26 8.39
C GLU A 58 -5.50 2.27 9.40
N LEU A 59 -4.69 1.19 9.44
CA LEU A 59 -3.53 1.10 10.32
C LEU A 59 -2.50 2.21 10.06
N VAL A 60 -2.19 2.49 8.79
CA VAL A 60 -1.20 3.50 8.39
C VAL A 60 -1.72 4.92 8.59
N GLU A 61 -3.01 5.17 8.33
CA GLU A 61 -3.61 6.50 8.51
C GLU A 61 -3.72 6.91 9.99
N ASP A 62 -3.84 5.93 10.90
CA ASP A 62 -3.78 6.17 12.34
C ASP A 62 -2.38 6.65 12.81
N ASP A 63 -1.32 6.29 12.06
CA ASP A 63 0.05 6.74 12.30
C ASP A 63 0.27 8.13 11.69
N HIS A 64 0.44 9.12 12.56
CA HIS A 64 0.28 10.53 12.23
C HIS A 64 1.18 10.99 11.07
N GLY A 65 0.57 11.31 9.93
CA GLY A 65 1.24 11.89 8.77
C GLY A 65 1.44 10.93 7.61
N HIS A 66 1.08 9.65 7.77
CA HIS A 66 1.24 8.66 6.71
C HIS A 66 -0.06 8.39 5.96
N THR A 67 0.03 7.84 4.76
CA THR A 67 -1.14 7.39 4.01
C THR A 67 -0.77 6.15 3.19
N ALA A 68 -1.64 5.16 3.16
CA ALA A 68 -1.49 3.96 2.34
C ALA A 68 -2.76 3.73 1.51
N LYS A 69 -2.63 3.20 0.28
CA LYS A 69 -3.79 2.92 -0.57
C LYS A 69 -3.53 1.86 -1.63
N VAL A 70 -4.56 1.10 -2.00
CA VAL A 70 -4.61 0.35 -3.27
C VAL A 70 -5.75 0.89 -4.15
N GLU A 71 -5.43 1.25 -5.39
CA GLU A 71 -6.42 1.71 -6.38
C GLU A 71 -6.52 0.76 -7.57
N GLU A 72 -7.74 0.44 -8.00
CA GLU A 72 -8.02 -0.30 -9.24
C GLU A 72 -8.12 0.65 -10.44
N HIS A 73 -7.41 0.35 -11.52
CA HIS A 73 -7.43 1.10 -12.77
C HIS A 73 -7.64 0.19 -13.98
N GLU A 74 -8.41 0.65 -14.96
CA GLU A 74 -8.56 -0.03 -16.25
C GLU A 74 -7.52 0.47 -17.25
N VAL A 75 -6.81 -0.45 -17.90
CA VAL A 75 -5.81 -0.15 -18.94
C VAL A 75 -6.34 -0.63 -20.29
N LEU A 76 -6.33 0.29 -21.26
CA LEU A 76 -6.60 -0.02 -22.66
C LEU A 76 -5.42 -0.84 -23.20
N ALA A 77 -5.71 -2.05 -23.66
CA ALA A 77 -4.76 -2.93 -24.33
C ALA A 77 -4.73 -2.65 -25.84
#